data_AF-A0A952ZDB0-F1
#
_entry.id   AF-A0A952ZDB0-F1
#
_cell.length_a   1.000
_cell.length_b   1.000
_cell.length_c   1.000
_cell.angle_alpha   90.00
_cell.angle_beta   90.00
_cell.angle_gamma   90.00
#
_symmetry.space_group_name_H-M   'P 1'
#
loop_
_entity.id
_entity.type
_entity.pdbx_description
1 polymer ?
#
loop_
_entity_poly.entity_id
_entity_poly.type
_entity_poly.pdbx_seq_one_letter_code
_entity_poly.pdbx_strand_id
1 'polypeptide(L)'
;MRFRWRDYAHGNRRGVMRLSVDEFLRGFLLHVLPAGFTRIRHIGFMANRSKAQCLATARAALALPKPPPPATESVAAFMLRVSGTDPRRCPVCGAGRLAVIAVQSPLRAHRAPRCDKGPLRARARAPP
;
A
#
# COMPACT_ATOMS: atom_id res chain seq x y z
N MET A 1 8.56 -12.33 -21.45
CA MET A 1 9.70 -11.46 -21.05
C MET A 1 10.31 -11.93 -19.72
N ARG A 2 11.60 -11.68 -19.45
CA ARG A 2 12.30 -12.06 -18.20
C ARG A 2 12.60 -10.82 -17.36
N PHE A 3 12.27 -10.84 -16.07
CA PHE A 3 12.53 -9.74 -15.14
C PHE A 3 13.27 -10.21 -13.89
N ARG A 4 14.21 -9.39 -13.42
CA ARG A 4 14.78 -9.54 -12.08
C ARG A 4 13.82 -8.92 -11.08
N TRP A 5 13.54 -9.63 -9.99
CA TRP A 5 12.64 -9.15 -8.94
C TRP A 5 13.22 -9.40 -7.56
N ARG A 6 12.73 -8.64 -6.57
CA ARG A 6 13.11 -8.73 -5.15
C ARG A 6 11.91 -9.19 -4.33
N ASP A 7 12.07 -10.30 -3.62
CA ASP A 7 11.04 -10.90 -2.79
C ASP A 7 11.03 -10.30 -1.39
N TYR A 8 10.26 -9.22 -1.21
CA TYR A 8 10.11 -8.56 0.09
C TYR A 8 9.45 -9.46 1.15
N ALA A 9 8.67 -10.47 0.75
CA ALA A 9 8.02 -11.39 1.69
C ALA A 9 8.98 -12.48 2.20
N HIS A 10 9.97 -12.88 1.40
CA HIS A 10 10.94 -13.92 1.77
C HIS A 10 12.35 -13.35 1.91
N GLY A 11 12.52 -12.38 2.81
CA GLY A 11 13.85 -11.89 3.21
C GLY A 11 14.61 -11.20 2.09
N ASN A 12 13.92 -10.49 1.19
CA ASN A 12 14.52 -9.70 0.12
C ASN A 12 15.33 -10.49 -0.92
N ARG A 13 15.05 -11.79 -1.07
CA ARG A 13 15.75 -12.64 -2.04
C ARG A 13 15.57 -12.12 -3.47
N ARG A 14 16.62 -12.17 -4.28
CA ARG A 14 16.57 -11.80 -5.70
C ARG A 14 16.28 -13.04 -6.54
N GLY A 15 15.42 -12.90 -7.54
CA GLY A 15 15.08 -13.98 -8.46
C GLY A 15 14.84 -13.46 -9.88
N VAL A 16 14.73 -14.39 -10.83
CA VAL A 16 14.29 -14.09 -12.20
C VAL A 16 12.91 -14.71 -12.39
N MET A 17 11.95 -13.91 -12.87
CA MET A 17 10.63 -14.39 -13.27
C MET A 17 10.39 -14.19 -14.76
N ARG A 18 9.53 -15.03 -15.33
CA ARG A 18 9.03 -14.91 -16.70
C ARG A 18 7.58 -14.46 -16.63
N LEU A 19 7.24 -13.41 -17.35
CA LEU A 19 5.87 -12.91 -17.53
C LEU A 19 5.52 -12.96 -19.01
N SER A 20 4.24 -13.20 -19.34
CA SER A 20 3.76 -12.99 -20.71
C SER A 20 3.83 -11.49 -21.07
N VAL A 21 3.70 -11.18 -22.36
CA VAL A 21 3.68 -9.79 -22.82
C VAL A 21 2.46 -9.08 -22.25
N ASP A 22 1.30 -9.73 -22.24
CA ASP A 22 0.05 -9.18 -21.73
C ASP A 22 0.10 -8.91 -20.23
N GLU A 23 0.71 -9.82 -19.46
CA GLU A 23 0.90 -9.64 -18.02
C GLU A 23 1.81 -8.46 -17.70
N PHE A 24 2.87 -8.29 -18.50
CA PHE A 24 3.75 -7.15 -18.38
C PHE A 24 3.02 -5.84 -18.69
N LEU A 25 2.32 -5.77 -19.82
CA LEU A 25 1.59 -4.56 -20.22
C LEU A 25 0.52 -4.18 -19.19
N ARG A 26 -0.29 -5.13 -18.71
CA ARG A 26 -1.27 -4.88 -17.66
C ARG A 26 -0.62 -4.32 -16.39
N GLY A 27 0.47 -4.93 -15.91
CA GLY A 27 1.18 -4.47 -14.73
C GLY A 27 1.86 -3.10 -14.92
N PHE A 28 2.41 -2.85 -16.11
CA PHE A 28 3.06 -1.59 -16.45
C PHE A 28 2.07 -0.44 -16.49
N LEU A 29 0.91 -0.64 -17.11
CA LEU A 29 -0.12 0.39 -17.23
C LEU A 29 -0.73 0.79 -15.88
N LEU A 30 -0.73 -0.09 -14.87
CA LEU A 30 -1.10 0.29 -13.49
C LEU A 30 -0.18 1.36 -12.88
N HIS A 31 1.03 1.55 -13.42
CA HIS A 31 1.98 2.56 -12.96
C HIS A 31 1.91 3.87 -13.76
N VAL A 32 1.16 3.89 -14.87
CA VAL A 32 0.92 5.09 -15.67
C VAL A 32 -0.25 5.84 -15.05
N LEU A 33 -0.04 7.12 -14.75
CA LEU A 33 -1.11 7.95 -14.20
C LEU A 33 -2.08 8.33 -15.33
N PRO A 34 -3.40 8.27 -15.12
CA PRO A 34 -4.36 8.73 -16.12
C PRO A 34 -4.16 10.22 -16.44
N ALA A 35 -4.62 10.63 -17.63
CA ALA A 35 -4.58 12.04 -18.02
C ALA A 35 -5.29 12.92 -16.99
N GLY A 36 -4.70 14.09 -16.69
CA GLY A 36 -5.21 15.02 -15.67
C GLY A 36 -4.76 14.72 -14.24
N PHE A 37 -4.08 13.59 -13.99
CA PHE A 37 -3.49 13.31 -12.68
C PHE A 37 -1.99 13.65 -12.66
N THR A 38 -1.54 14.24 -11.55
CA THR A 38 -0.12 14.52 -11.31
C THR A 38 0.39 13.70 -10.14
N ARG A 39 1.55 13.04 -10.32
CA ARG A 39 2.21 12.32 -9.22
C ARG A 39 2.89 13.33 -8.29
N ILE A 40 2.33 13.53 -7.10
CA ILE A 40 2.96 14.36 -6.07
C ILE A 40 4.21 13.64 -5.55
N ARG A 41 5.38 14.26 -5.73
CA ARG A 41 6.65 13.80 -5.16
C ARG A 41 6.97 14.66 -3.95
N HIS A 42 6.96 14.05 -2.76
CA HIS A 42 7.40 14.76 -1.55
C HIS A 42 8.92 14.95 -1.59
N ILE A 43 9.37 16.21 -1.54
CA ILE A 43 10.78 16.61 -1.49
C ILE A 43 11.08 17.39 -0.20
N GLY A 44 12.37 17.63 0.06
CA GLY A 44 12.82 18.38 1.24
C GLY A 44 12.45 17.70 2.55
N PHE A 45 11.85 18.46 3.47
CA PHE A 45 11.50 17.97 4.81
C PHE A 45 10.39 16.92 4.81
N MET A 46 9.58 16.82 3.74
CA MET A 46 8.54 15.80 3.60
C MET A 46 9.03 14.52 2.90
N ALA A 47 10.28 14.47 2.42
CA ALA A 47 10.83 13.30 1.76
C ALA A 47 10.94 12.12 2.73
N ASN A 48 10.51 10.92 2.32
CA ASN A 48 10.43 9.75 3.22
C ASN A 48 11.72 9.45 4.00
N ARG A 49 12.90 9.68 3.40
CA ARG A 49 14.21 9.44 4.04
C ARG A 49 14.50 10.36 5.22
N SER A 50 14.00 11.59 5.20
CA SER A 50 14.31 12.66 6.17
C SER A 50 13.08 13.09 6.96
N LYS A 51 11.87 12.71 6.53
CA LYS A 51 10.59 13.14 7.10
C LYS A 51 10.51 12.97 8.60
N ALA A 52 10.92 11.81 9.13
CA ALA A 52 10.86 11.56 10.57
C ALA A 52 11.72 12.56 11.36
N GLN A 53 12.98 12.75 10.95
CA GLN A 53 13.91 13.67 11.60
C GLN A 53 13.47 15.13 11.44
N CYS A 54 13.15 15.56 10.21
CA CYS A 54 12.77 16.94 9.97
C CYS A 54 11.45 17.32 10.66
N LEU A 55 10.48 16.41 10.76
CA LEU A 55 9.24 16.67 11.50
C LEU A 55 9.47 16.75 13.01
N ALA A 56 10.44 16.00 13.56
CA ALA A 56 10.81 16.13 14.97
C ALA A 56 11.45 17.50 15.23
N THR A 57 12.38 17.94 14.37
CA THR A 57 13.00 19.27 14.44
C THR A 57 11.97 20.39 14.33
N ALA A 58 11.04 20.30 13.36
CA ALA A 58 9.99 21.30 13.17
C ALA A 58 9.08 21.42 14.40
N ARG A 59 8.70 20.29 15.03
CA ARG A 59 7.90 20.32 16.25
C ARG A 59 8.64 20.97 17.42
N ALA A 60 9.92 20.66 17.60
CA ALA A 60 10.73 21.28 18.64
C ALA A 60 10.85 22.79 18.44
N ALA A 61 11.09 23.24 17.20
CA ALA A 61 11.17 24.67 16.87
C ALA A 61 9.85 25.42 17.12
N LEU A 62 8.71 24.75 16.92
CA LEU A 62 7.37 25.31 17.18
C LEU A 62 6.90 25.11 18.63
N ALA A 63 7.75 24.60 19.52
CA ALA A 63 7.40 24.25 20.90
C ALA A 63 6.14 23.36 21.01
N LEU A 64 5.92 22.47 20.03
CA LEU A 64 4.76 21.59 19.98
C LEU A 64 4.97 20.37 20.88
N PRO A 65 3.91 19.88 21.56
CA PRO A 65 3.98 18.65 22.33
C PRO A 65 4.26 17.46 21.41
N LYS A 66 4.86 16.41 22.00
CA LYS A 66 5.08 15.14 21.30
C LYS A 66 3.72 14.60 20.81
N PRO A 67 3.62 14.12 19.56
CA PRO A 67 2.37 13.54 19.08
C PRO A 67 1.97 12.35 19.96
N PRO A 68 0.66 12.20 20.25
CA PRO A 68 0.16 11.05 20.99
C PRO A 68 0.48 9.76 20.23
N PRO A 69 0.60 8.62 20.93
CA PRO A 69 0.73 7.33 20.27
C PRO A 69 -0.47 7.09 19.34
N PRO A 70 -0.28 6.32 18.25
CA PRO A 70 -1.38 6.00 17.35
C PRO A 70 -2.50 5.34 18.15
N ALA A 71 -3.71 5.93 18.08
CA ALA A 71 -4.87 5.38 18.74
C ALA A 71 -5.32 4.10 18.03
N THR A 72 -5.60 3.05 18.81
CA THR A 72 -6.24 1.82 18.31
C THR A 72 -7.74 2.08 18.23
N GLU A 73 -8.17 2.91 17.29
CA GLU A 73 -9.60 3.18 17.06
C GLU A 73 -10.04 2.67 15.68
N SER A 74 -11.31 2.31 15.56
CA SER A 74 -11.87 1.94 14.26
C SER A 74 -11.98 3.18 13.35
N VAL A 75 -11.89 2.98 12.03
CA VAL A 75 -12.07 4.07 11.04
C VAL A 75 -13.38 4.82 11.26
N ALA A 76 -14.45 4.13 11.65
CA ALA A 76 -15.74 4.75 11.95
C ALA A 76 -15.67 5.67 13.18
N ALA A 77 -14.98 5.25 14.24
CA ALA A 77 -14.78 6.06 15.43
C ALA A 77 -13.89 7.29 15.14
N PHE A 78 -12.81 7.10 14.39
CA PHE A 78 -11.94 8.19 13.93
C PHE A 78 -12.72 9.23 13.10
N MET A 79 -13.47 8.78 12.10
CA MET A 79 -14.26 9.65 11.23
C MET A 79 -15.30 10.43 12.04
N LEU A 80 -16.01 9.77 12.95
CA LEU A 80 -16.97 10.45 13.81
C LEU A 80 -16.31 11.51 14.69
N ARG A 81 -15.13 11.22 15.27
CA ARG A 81 -14.39 12.14 16.13
C ARG A 81 -13.84 13.36 15.38
N VAL A 82 -13.34 13.17 14.16
CA VAL A 82 -12.65 14.23 13.39
C VAL A 82 -13.63 15.06 12.54
N SER A 83 -14.62 14.41 11.93
CA SER A 83 -15.56 15.06 11.00
C SER A 83 -16.95 15.30 11.60
N GLY A 84 -17.23 14.80 12.81
CA GLY A 84 -18.57 14.83 13.40
C GLY A 84 -19.59 13.91 12.70
N THR A 85 -19.19 13.23 11.62
CA THR A 85 -20.09 12.46 10.78
C THR A 85 -19.83 10.97 10.96
N ASP A 86 -20.86 10.20 11.31
CA ASP A 86 -20.77 8.74 11.36
C ASP A 86 -20.84 8.19 9.93
N PRO A 87 -19.76 7.59 9.39
CA PRO A 87 -19.75 7.05 8.03
C PRO A 87 -20.70 5.88 7.84
N ARG A 88 -21.29 5.35 8.92
CA ARG A 88 -22.32 4.30 8.88
C ARG A 88 -23.72 4.87 8.83
N ARG A 89 -23.94 6.18 8.92
CA ARG A 89 -25.28 6.76 8.71
C ARG A 89 -25.61 6.82 7.23
N CYS A 90 -26.86 6.51 6.89
CA CYS A 90 -27.35 6.64 5.54
C CYS A 90 -27.40 8.13 5.13
N PRO A 91 -26.73 8.54 4.04
CA PRO A 91 -26.70 9.94 3.60
C PRO A 91 -28.06 10.43 3.07
N VAL A 92 -28.99 9.52 2.75
CA VAL A 92 -30.31 9.84 2.20
C VAL A 92 -31.33 10.12 3.29
N CYS A 93 -31.44 9.25 4.30
CA CYS A 93 -32.46 9.38 5.34
C CYS A 93 -31.94 9.93 6.68
N GLY A 94 -30.63 10.00 6.90
CA GLY A 94 -30.01 10.54 8.12
C GLY A 94 -30.19 9.74 9.41
N ALA A 95 -31.20 8.86 9.46
CA ALA A 95 -31.55 8.04 10.62
C ALA A 95 -31.10 6.57 10.49
N GLY A 96 -31.14 6.00 9.28
CA GLY A 96 -30.77 4.61 9.03
C GLY A 96 -29.27 4.35 9.17
N ARG A 97 -28.90 3.13 9.58
CA ARG A 97 -27.50 2.70 9.68
C ARG A 97 -27.17 1.69 8.58
N LEU A 98 -26.12 1.97 7.82
CA LEU A 98 -25.57 1.11 6.79
C LEU A 98 -24.99 -0.16 7.42
N ALA A 99 -25.42 -1.32 6.93
CA ALA A 99 -24.88 -2.61 7.31
C ALA A 99 -23.84 -3.07 6.28
N VAL A 100 -22.71 -3.59 6.76
CA VAL A 100 -21.70 -4.20 5.88
C VAL A 100 -22.21 -5.58 5.47
N ILE A 101 -22.65 -5.70 4.22
CA ILE A 101 -23.15 -6.98 3.67
C ILE A 101 -22.03 -7.84 3.08
N ALA A 102 -20.94 -7.21 2.64
CA ALA A 102 -19.78 -7.89 2.11
C ALA A 102 -18.54 -7.00 2.28
N VAL A 103 -17.45 -7.60 2.74
CA VAL A 103 -16.13 -6.99 2.58
C VAL A 103 -15.57 -7.54 1.30
N GLN A 104 -15.61 -6.74 0.24
CA GLN A 104 -14.83 -7.07 -0.93
C GLN A 104 -13.37 -7.03 -0.50
N SER A 105 -12.64 -8.14 -0.71
CA SER A 105 -11.18 -8.07 -0.71
C SER A 105 -10.82 -6.87 -1.58
N PRO A 106 -9.80 -6.04 -1.21
CA PRO A 106 -9.31 -5.04 -2.15
C PRO A 106 -9.23 -5.76 -3.47
N LEU A 107 -9.93 -5.28 -4.51
CA LEU A 107 -9.67 -5.74 -5.87
C LEU A 107 -8.16 -5.61 -5.91
N ARG A 108 -7.47 -6.75 -5.84
CA ARG A 108 -6.02 -6.73 -5.90
C ARG A 108 -5.86 -6.18 -7.29
N ALA A 109 -5.58 -4.88 -7.43
CA ALA A 109 -5.21 -4.28 -8.70
C ALA A 109 -4.16 -5.24 -9.21
N HIS A 110 -4.57 -6.02 -10.20
CA HIS A 110 -4.20 -7.43 -10.37
C HIS A 110 -2.88 -7.77 -9.69
N ARG A 111 -2.88 -8.47 -8.54
CA ARG A 111 -1.66 -9.20 -8.20
C ARG A 111 -1.47 -10.09 -9.42
N ALA A 112 -0.41 -9.85 -10.19
CA ALA A 112 -0.01 -10.74 -11.25
C ALA A 112 -0.16 -12.17 -10.70
N PRO A 113 -0.74 -13.11 -11.47
CA PRO A 113 -0.95 -14.47 -10.99
C PRO A 113 0.33 -14.91 -10.29
N ARG A 114 0.21 -15.42 -9.06
CA ARG A 114 1.36 -16.05 -8.42
C ARG A 114 1.83 -17.06 -9.45
N CYS A 115 3.04 -16.89 -10.01
CA CYS A 115 3.60 -17.91 -10.89
C CYS A 115 3.49 -19.20 -10.08
N ASP A 116 2.66 -20.11 -10.57
CA ASP A 116 2.51 -21.42 -9.99
C ASP A 116 3.91 -22.01 -10.04
N LYS A 117 4.59 -22.04 -8.88
CA LYS A 117 5.91 -22.63 -8.81
C LYS A 117 5.63 -24.12 -8.88
N GLY A 118 5.58 -24.64 -10.10
CA GLY A 118 5.62 -26.08 -10.36
C GLY A 118 6.71 -26.71 -9.51
N PRO A 119 6.56 -28.00 -9.15
CA PRO A 119 7.30 -28.62 -8.05
C PRO A 119 8.79 -28.37 -8.21
N LEU A 120 9.39 -27.86 -7.12
CA LEU A 120 10.83 -27.65 -6.98
C LEU A 120 11.58 -28.91 -7.42
N ARG A 121 12.12 -28.93 -8.64
CA ARG A 121 13.07 -29.97 -9.02
C ARG A 121 14.30 -29.83 -8.11
N ALA A 122 14.53 -30.86 -7.31
CA ALA A 122 15.70 -31.01 -6.46
C ALA A 122 16.96 -30.77 -7.30
N ARG A 123 17.80 -29.82 -6.87
CA ARG A 123 19.12 -29.63 -7.46
C ARG A 123 20.01 -30.76 -6.99
N ALA A 124 20.44 -31.62 -7.91
CA ALA A 124 21.60 -32.46 -7.71
C ALA A 124 22.81 -31.56 -7.43
N ARG A 125 23.53 -31.84 -6.33
CA ARG A 125 24.84 -31.26 -6.06
C ARG A 125 25.83 -31.77 -7.10
N ALA A 126 26.56 -30.86 -7.75
CA ALA A 126 27.83 -31.21 -8.37
C ALA A 126 28.96 -30.99 -7.34
N PRO A 127 29.98 -31.85 -7.29
CA PRO A 127 31.05 -31.84 -6.28
C PRO A 127 32.20 -30.88 -6.68
N PRO A 128 33.29 -30.78 -5.87
CA PRO A 128 33.91 -29.54 -5.39
C PRO A 128 34.52 -28.63 -6.46
#